data_AF-A0A1G2V063-F1
#
_entry.id   AF-A0A1G2V063-F1
#
_cell.length_a   1.000
_cell.length_b   1.000
_cell.length_c   1.000
_cell.angle_alpha   90.00
_cell.angle_beta   90.00
_cell.angle_gamma   90.00
#
_symmetry.space_group_name_H-M   'P 1'
#
loop_
_entity.id
_entity.type
_entity.pdbx_description
1 polymer ?
#
loop_
_entity_poly.entity_id
_entity_poly.type
_entity_poly.pdbx_seq_one_letter_code
_entity_poly.pdbx_strand_id
1 'polypeptide(L)'
;MQDSLFKQYKEIFQEEIEIQNEKSGISKYAYSPFAIQDAVGERSVKKVWIEYIKLRLSGIEAEDLIHKIISKVKDMVAINQGATKEDLGIKDYPFSKSKKDLKNWKTEDLKNFYGVLVEIYHRSRMESGNELDVALEKLLLSI
;
A
#
# COMPACT_ATOMS: atom_id res chain seq x y z
N MET A 1 1.78 -32.91 2.14
CA MET A 1 2.32 -31.54 1.98
C MET A 1 1.61 -30.94 0.80
N GLN A 2 0.75 -29.97 1.03
CA GLN A 2 -0.02 -29.31 -0.03
C GLN A 2 0.95 -28.37 -0.74
N ASP A 3 1.34 -28.73 -1.97
CA ASP A 3 2.17 -27.86 -2.80
C ASP A 3 1.49 -26.49 -2.94
N SER A 4 2.25 -25.44 -2.65
CA SER A 4 1.78 -24.05 -2.71
C SER A 4 1.12 -23.79 -4.07
N LEU A 5 -0.16 -23.37 -4.04
CA LEU A 5 -1.00 -23.07 -5.22
C LEU A 5 -0.29 -22.14 -6.23
N PHE A 6 0.70 -21.38 -5.75
CA PHE A 6 1.50 -20.41 -6.48
C PHE A 6 2.55 -21.03 -7.44
N LYS A 7 2.87 -22.31 -7.33
CA LYS A 7 3.81 -22.97 -8.27
C LYS A 7 3.21 -23.08 -9.68
N GLN A 8 1.89 -23.18 -9.76
CA GLN A 8 1.14 -23.36 -11.02
C GLN A 8 1.05 -22.08 -11.86
N TYR A 9 1.22 -20.90 -11.25
CA TYR A 9 1.06 -19.61 -11.94
C TYR A 9 2.39 -18.95 -12.31
N LYS A 10 3.52 -19.61 -12.05
CA LYS A 10 4.87 -19.05 -12.26
C LYS A 10 5.14 -18.68 -13.72
N GLU A 11 4.54 -19.40 -14.66
CA GLU A 11 4.70 -19.19 -16.11
C GLU A 11 3.82 -18.05 -16.65
N ILE A 12 2.73 -17.69 -15.97
CA ILE A 12 1.79 -16.64 -16.43
C ILE A 12 2.36 -15.24 -16.20
N PHE A 13 3.21 -15.06 -15.19
CA PHE A 13 3.84 -13.77 -14.86
C PHE A 13 5.21 -13.57 -15.51
N GLN A 14 5.56 -14.43 -16.48
CA GLN A 14 6.85 -14.47 -17.15
C GLN A 14 6.88 -13.58 -18.41
N GLU A 15 6.20 -12.43 -18.38
CA GLU A 15 6.49 -11.36 -19.34
C GLU A 15 7.85 -10.75 -18.96
N GLU A 16 8.83 -10.90 -19.85
CA GLU A 16 10.17 -10.32 -19.70
C GLU A 16 10.07 -8.79 -19.57
N ILE A 17 10.22 -8.29 -18.34
CA ILE A 17 10.46 -6.87 -18.10
C ILE A 17 11.90 -6.61 -18.55
N GLU A 18 12.08 -5.88 -19.66
CA GLU A 18 13.38 -5.31 -20.02
C GLU A 18 13.84 -4.38 -18.89
N ILE A 19 14.75 -4.88 -18.05
CA ILE A 19 15.39 -4.09 -17.00
C ILE A 19 16.37 -3.14 -17.69
N GLN A 20 15.94 -1.91 -17.94
CA GLN A 20 16.85 -0.81 -18.29
C GLN A 20 17.74 -0.51 -17.07
N ASN A 21 18.88 -1.19 -17.00
CA ASN A 21 19.95 -0.92 -16.06
C ASN A 21 20.71 0.32 -16.52
N GLU A 22 20.53 1.46 -15.83
CA GLU A 22 21.60 2.45 -15.63
C GLU A 22 21.22 3.50 -14.59
N LYS A 23 21.66 3.28 -13.33
CA LYS A 23 22.32 4.24 -12.41
C LYS A 23 22.26 3.75 -10.96
N SER A 24 23.44 3.42 -10.43
CA SER A 24 23.86 3.36 -9.02
C SER A 24 22.77 3.21 -7.94
N GLY A 25 22.69 2.01 -7.36
CA GLY A 25 21.90 1.69 -6.17
C GLY A 25 20.85 0.62 -6.48
N ILE A 26 21.20 -0.65 -6.28
CA ILE A 26 20.29 -1.77 -6.53
C ILE A 26 19.04 -1.55 -5.67
N SER A 27 17.93 -1.21 -6.32
CA SER A 27 16.63 -1.10 -5.66
C SER A 27 16.33 -2.44 -5.01
N LYS A 28 16.09 -2.44 -3.69
CA LYS A 28 15.70 -3.65 -2.93
C LYS A 28 14.41 -4.29 -3.49
N TYR A 29 13.65 -3.57 -4.31
CA TYR A 29 12.37 -3.99 -4.85
C TYR A 29 12.38 -3.95 -6.38
N ALA A 30 11.83 -5.00 -7.01
CA ALA A 30 11.55 -5.03 -8.44
C ALA A 30 10.46 -4.02 -8.85
N TYR A 31 9.59 -3.64 -7.90
CA TYR A 31 8.53 -2.66 -8.08
C TYR A 31 8.61 -1.55 -7.03
N SER A 32 8.16 -0.34 -7.38
CA SER A 32 8.19 0.80 -6.45
C SER A 32 7.18 0.58 -5.31
N PRO A 33 7.62 0.49 -4.04
CA PRO A 33 6.71 0.35 -2.90
C PRO A 33 5.89 1.61 -2.63
N PHE A 34 6.16 2.72 -3.33
CA PHE A 34 5.36 3.95 -3.28
C PHE A 34 4.15 3.89 -4.23
N ALA A 35 4.14 2.98 -5.21
CA ALA A 35 3.06 2.86 -6.18
C ALA A 35 1.72 2.53 -5.51
N ILE A 36 1.74 1.70 -4.46
CA ILE A 36 0.54 1.37 -3.68
C ILE A 36 0.00 2.58 -2.90
N GLN A 37 0.87 3.44 -2.38
CA GLN A 37 0.46 4.67 -1.69
C GLN A 37 -0.22 5.65 -2.65
N ASP A 38 0.32 5.76 -3.86
CA ASP A 38 -0.27 6.57 -4.92
C ASP A 38 -1.62 6.01 -5.37
N ALA A 39 -1.74 4.70 -5.55
CA ALA A 39 -2.99 4.05 -5.92
C ALA A 39 -4.09 4.23 -4.85
N VAL A 40 -3.72 4.15 -3.56
CA VAL A 40 -4.62 4.41 -2.43
C VAL A 40 -5.06 5.88 -2.43
N GLY A 41 -4.13 6.82 -2.61
CA GLY A 41 -4.46 8.25 -2.71
C GLY A 41 -5.40 8.55 -3.89
N GLU A 42 -5.21 7.88 -5.01
CA GLU A 42 -6.08 7.99 -6.20
C GLU A 42 -7.45 7.34 -6.04
N ARG A 43 -7.68 6.60 -4.94
CA ARG A 43 -8.92 5.85 -4.68
C ARG A 43 -9.31 4.91 -5.84
N SER A 44 -8.31 4.24 -6.42
CA SER A 44 -8.51 3.37 -7.58
C SER A 44 -8.35 1.91 -7.21
N VAL A 45 -9.46 1.21 -6.95
CA VAL A 45 -9.49 -0.23 -6.58
C VAL A 45 -8.61 -1.08 -7.51
N LYS A 46 -8.77 -0.91 -8.82
CA LYS A 46 -8.00 -1.65 -9.82
C LYS A 46 -6.49 -1.44 -9.67
N LYS A 47 -6.05 -0.17 -9.53
CA LYS A 47 -4.62 0.13 -9.38
C LYS A 47 -4.09 -0.39 -8.06
N VAL A 48 -4.83 -0.19 -6.98
CA VAL A 48 -4.43 -0.64 -5.64
C VAL A 48 -4.22 -2.15 -5.64
N TRP A 49 -5.17 -2.92 -6.18
CA TRP A 49 -5.06 -4.37 -6.23
C TRP A 49 -3.89 -4.83 -7.12
N ILE A 50 -3.71 -4.25 -8.31
CA ILE A 50 -2.58 -4.58 -9.18
C ILE A 50 -1.24 -4.32 -8.49
N GLU A 51 -1.07 -3.14 -7.87
CA GLU A 51 0.19 -2.80 -7.20
C GLU A 51 0.40 -3.65 -5.93
N TYR A 52 -0.67 -3.99 -5.20
CA TYR A 52 -0.61 -4.92 -4.09
C TYR A 52 -0.08 -6.29 -4.53
N ILE A 53 -0.69 -6.89 -5.56
CA ILE A 53 -0.27 -8.21 -6.06
C ILE A 53 1.16 -8.18 -6.60
N LYS A 54 1.57 -7.16 -7.37
CA LYS A 54 2.96 -7.02 -7.84
C LYS A 54 3.96 -7.01 -6.68
N LEU A 55 3.67 -6.23 -5.65
CA LEU A 55 4.54 -6.10 -4.48
C LEU A 55 4.61 -7.41 -3.68
N ARG A 56 3.47 -8.10 -3.51
CA ARG A 56 3.43 -9.42 -2.86
C ARG A 56 4.17 -10.49 -3.66
N LEU A 57 4.00 -10.54 -4.98
CA LEU A 57 4.72 -11.47 -5.87
C LEU A 57 6.24 -11.20 -5.87
N SER A 58 6.66 -9.96 -5.59
CA SER A 58 8.08 -9.63 -5.40
C SER A 58 8.65 -10.02 -4.04
N GLY A 59 7.85 -10.65 -3.17
CA GLY A 59 8.27 -11.11 -1.84
C GLY A 59 8.21 -10.04 -0.75
N ILE A 60 7.46 -8.96 -0.95
CA ILE A 60 7.20 -7.98 0.12
C ILE A 60 6.09 -8.53 1.02
N GLU A 61 6.33 -8.52 2.33
CA GLU A 61 5.36 -8.98 3.32
C GLU A 61 4.19 -7.99 3.47
N ALA A 62 3.01 -8.50 3.83
CA ALA A 62 1.81 -7.69 4.02
C ALA A 62 2.01 -6.63 5.13
N GLU A 63 2.82 -6.94 6.14
CA GLU A 63 3.25 -6.05 7.22
C GLU A 63 3.94 -4.81 6.65
N ASP A 64 4.90 -4.96 5.75
CA ASP A 64 5.61 -3.81 5.18
C ASP A 64 4.68 -2.93 4.35
N LEU A 65 3.71 -3.55 3.64
CA LEU A 65 2.72 -2.83 2.85
C LEU A 65 1.74 -2.06 3.73
N ILE A 66 1.20 -2.68 4.77
CA ILE A 66 0.23 -1.99 5.63
C ILE A 66 0.83 -0.76 6.32
N HIS A 67 2.09 -0.81 6.78
CA HIS A 67 2.73 0.37 7.37
C HIS A 67 2.86 1.52 6.37
N LYS A 68 3.14 1.23 5.10
CA LYS A 68 3.21 2.25 4.03
C LYS A 68 1.83 2.86 3.77
N ILE A 69 0.80 2.04 3.71
CA ILE A 69 -0.58 2.48 3.47
C ILE A 69 -1.08 3.30 4.66
N ILE A 70 -0.87 2.82 5.90
CA ILE A 70 -1.17 3.55 7.14
C ILE A 70 -0.49 4.92 7.12
N SER A 71 0.80 4.98 6.79
CA SER A 71 1.53 6.26 6.75
C SER A 71 0.90 7.24 5.77
N LYS A 72 0.58 6.78 4.55
CA LYS A 72 -0.08 7.60 3.52
C LYS A 72 -1.44 8.12 3.98
N VAL A 73 -2.29 7.23 4.49
CA VAL A 73 -3.66 7.57 4.92
C VAL A 73 -3.61 8.47 6.15
N LYS A 74 -2.73 8.21 7.11
CA LYS A 74 -2.50 9.06 8.29
C LYS A 74 -2.14 10.48 7.88
N ASP A 75 -1.19 10.64 6.95
CA ASP A 75 -0.78 11.96 6.47
C ASP A 75 -1.96 12.68 5.78
N MET A 76 -2.74 11.96 4.97
CA MET A 76 -3.96 12.52 4.37
C MET A 76 -4.97 12.96 5.44
N VAL A 77 -5.27 12.11 6.43
CA VAL A 77 -6.18 12.44 7.54
C VAL A 77 -5.70 13.69 8.29
N ALA A 78 -4.41 13.77 8.61
CA ALA A 78 -3.85 14.90 9.33
C ALA A 78 -3.91 16.21 8.51
N ILE A 79 -3.53 16.16 7.23
CA ILE A 79 -3.63 17.31 6.32
C ILE A 79 -5.09 17.77 6.18
N ASN A 80 -6.03 16.82 6.10
CA ASN A 80 -7.46 17.11 6.05
C ASN A 80 -7.98 17.77 7.34
N GLN A 81 -7.30 17.56 8.47
CA GLN A 81 -7.57 18.22 9.75
C GLN A 81 -6.82 19.55 9.92
N GLY A 82 -6.03 19.97 8.93
CA GLY A 82 -5.31 21.24 8.94
C GLY A 82 -3.84 21.15 9.33
N ALA A 83 -3.25 19.95 9.44
CA ALA A 83 -1.83 19.80 9.72
C ALA A 83 -0.98 20.41 8.60
N THR A 84 0.06 21.13 9.00
CA THR A 84 1.06 21.70 8.10
C THR A 84 2.18 20.70 7.80
N LYS A 85 3.06 21.05 6.86
CA LYS A 85 4.22 20.21 6.53
C LYS A 85 5.16 20.08 7.74
N GLU A 86 5.32 21.16 8.48
CA GLU A 86 6.15 21.28 9.66
C GLU A 86 5.65 20.36 10.78
N ASP A 87 4.32 20.31 11.00
CA ASP A 87 3.69 19.45 12.01
C ASP A 87 3.93 17.96 11.75
N LEU A 88 3.98 17.57 10.48
CA LEU A 88 4.16 16.17 10.06
C LEU A 88 5.62 15.76 9.92
N GLY A 89 6.55 16.72 9.84
CA GLY A 89 7.97 16.43 9.64
C GLY A 89 8.29 15.71 8.32
N ILE A 90 7.43 15.84 7.30
CA ILE A 90 7.58 15.16 6.01
C ILE A 90 8.15 16.08 4.92
N LYS A 91 8.71 15.48 3.87
CA LYS A 91 9.23 16.21 2.69
C LYS A 91 8.11 16.84 1.88
N ASP A 92 8.46 17.82 1.03
CA ASP A 92 7.51 18.55 0.18
C ASP A 92 6.69 17.66 -0.75
N TYR A 93 7.34 16.67 -1.37
CA TYR A 93 6.69 15.81 -2.35
C TYR A 93 5.59 14.93 -1.72
N PRO A 94 5.85 14.13 -0.66
CA PRO A 94 4.80 13.38 0.04
C PRO A 94 3.65 14.26 0.54
N PHE A 95 3.94 15.43 1.12
CA PHE A 95 2.92 16.37 1.58
C PHE A 95 2.01 16.84 0.44
N SER A 96 2.62 17.35 -0.63
CA SER A 96 1.89 17.88 -1.79
C SER A 96 1.07 16.79 -2.48
N LYS A 97 1.61 15.58 -2.57
CA LYS A 97 0.91 14.42 -3.12
C LYS A 97 -0.31 14.06 -2.26
N SER A 98 -0.15 13.89 -0.95
CA SER A 98 -1.25 13.60 -0.03
C SER A 98 -2.32 14.68 -0.05
N LYS A 99 -1.94 15.97 -0.10
CA LYS A 99 -2.88 17.08 -0.25
C LYS A 99 -3.66 17.02 -1.56
N LYS A 100 -3.02 16.67 -2.67
CA LYS A 100 -3.68 16.52 -3.99
C LYS A 100 -4.68 15.35 -3.99
N ASP A 101 -4.35 14.26 -3.31
CA ASP A 101 -5.15 13.04 -3.26
C ASP A 101 -6.42 13.18 -2.41
N LEU A 102 -6.47 14.15 -1.48
CA LEU A 102 -7.64 14.43 -0.64
C LEU A 102 -8.91 14.70 -1.45
N LYS A 103 -8.81 15.26 -2.65
CA LYS A 103 -9.98 15.52 -3.51
C LYS A 103 -10.73 14.25 -3.93
N ASN A 104 -10.07 13.08 -3.86
CA ASN A 104 -10.66 11.80 -4.24
C ASN A 104 -11.42 11.13 -3.08
N TRP A 105 -11.27 11.66 -1.86
CA TRP A 105 -11.77 11.04 -0.65
C TRP A 105 -12.81 11.93 0.03
N LYS A 106 -13.87 11.32 0.57
CA LYS A 106 -14.72 11.99 1.55
C LYS A 106 -14.02 11.95 2.90
N THR A 107 -14.13 13.02 3.66
CA THR A 107 -13.52 13.13 5.00
C THR A 107 -13.90 11.95 5.92
N GLU A 108 -15.17 11.55 5.90
CA GLU A 108 -15.68 10.47 6.74
C GLU A 108 -15.16 9.10 6.29
N ASP A 109 -15.24 8.81 4.99
CA ASP A 109 -14.71 7.56 4.41
C ASP A 109 -13.21 7.41 4.72
N LEU A 110 -12.43 8.49 4.61
CA LEU A 110 -10.99 8.45 4.86
C LEU A 110 -10.66 8.15 6.33
N LYS A 111 -11.42 8.73 7.27
CA LYS A 111 -11.26 8.45 8.71
C LYS A 111 -11.64 7.01 9.04
N ASN A 112 -12.74 6.53 8.48
CA ASN A 112 -13.19 5.15 8.66
C ASN A 112 -12.18 4.16 8.07
N PHE A 113 -11.67 4.45 6.86
CA PHE A 113 -10.62 3.65 6.22
C PHE A 113 -9.34 3.59 7.05
N TYR A 114 -8.91 4.72 7.63
CA TYR A 114 -7.78 4.77 8.56
C TYR A 114 -8.02 3.93 9.81
N GLY A 115 -9.21 4.02 10.41
CA GLY A 115 -9.59 3.24 11.58
C GLY A 115 -9.51 1.73 11.33
N VAL A 116 -10.09 1.28 10.22
CA VAL A 116 -10.07 -0.15 9.83
C VAL A 116 -8.64 -0.62 9.53
N LEU A 117 -7.80 0.20 8.87
CA LEU A 117 -6.38 -0.14 8.65
C LEU A 117 -5.62 -0.39 9.96
N VAL A 118 -5.80 0.50 10.94
CA VAL A 118 -5.16 0.36 12.25
C VAL A 118 -5.71 -0.85 13.00
N GLU A 119 -7.02 -1.09 12.93
CA GLU A 119 -7.67 -2.26 13.52
C GLU A 119 -7.11 -3.57 12.96
N ILE A 120 -7.05 -3.75 11.63
CA ILE A 120 -6.55 -5.00 11.04
C ILE A 120 -5.08 -5.25 11.38
N TYR A 121 -4.26 -4.19 11.47
CA TYR A 121 -2.87 -4.29 11.87
C TYR A 121 -2.72 -4.79 13.31
N HIS A 122 -3.50 -4.25 14.24
CA HIS A 122 -3.45 -4.70 15.63
C HIS A 122 -4.03 -6.09 15.80
N ARG A 123 -5.14 -6.40 15.13
CA ARG A 123 -5.75 -7.74 15.17
C ARG A 123 -4.78 -8.81 14.69
N SER A 124 -4.09 -8.59 13.57
CA SER A 124 -3.13 -9.57 13.03
C SER A 124 -1.91 -9.82 13.92
N ARG A 125 -1.60 -8.89 14.84
CA ARG A 125 -0.52 -9.05 15.83
C ARG A 125 -0.98 -9.75 17.10
N MET A 126 -2.26 -9.63 17.44
CA MET A 126 -2.85 -10.21 18.66
C MET A 126 -3.32 -11.66 18.44
N GLU A 127 -3.91 -11.93 17.28
CA GLU A 127 -4.41 -13.25 16.92
C GLU A 127 -3.30 -14.07 16.24
N SER A 128 -3.16 -15.33 16.64
CA SER A 128 -2.16 -16.23 16.05
C SER A 128 -2.64 -16.78 14.70
N GLY A 129 -2.34 -16.07 13.61
CA GLY A 129 -2.65 -16.51 12.24
C GLY A 129 -2.34 -15.43 11.20
N ASN A 130 -1.80 -15.82 10.05
CA ASN A 130 -1.41 -14.97 8.91
C ASN A 130 -2.62 -14.30 8.19
N GLU A 131 -3.59 -13.77 8.92
CA GLU A 131 -4.81 -13.18 8.36
C GLU A 131 -4.60 -11.77 7.80
N LEU A 132 -3.46 -11.13 8.09
CA LEU A 132 -3.18 -9.76 7.65
C LEU A 132 -3.26 -9.62 6.13
N ASP A 133 -2.72 -10.58 5.40
CA ASP A 133 -2.71 -10.64 3.95
C ASP A 133 -4.14 -10.51 3.39
N VAL A 134 -5.00 -11.46 3.75
CA VAL A 134 -6.39 -11.55 3.29
C VAL A 134 -7.21 -10.37 3.79
N ALA A 135 -7.02 -9.94 5.03
CA ALA A 135 -7.73 -8.80 5.61
C ALA A 135 -7.38 -7.50 4.88
N LEU A 136 -6.09 -7.30 4.60
CA LEU A 136 -5.62 -6.14 3.87
C LEU A 136 -6.14 -6.14 2.43
N GLU A 137 -6.04 -7.26 1.71
CA GLU A 137 -6.56 -7.36 0.35
C GLU A 137 -8.07 -7.02 0.29
N LYS A 138 -8.87 -7.60 1.20
CA LYS A 138 -10.31 -7.30 1.30
C LYS A 138 -10.58 -5.82 1.53
N LEU A 139 -9.81 -5.19 2.43
CA LEU A 139 -9.94 -3.77 2.70
C LEU A 139 -9.59 -2.93 1.47
N LEU A 140 -8.52 -3.26 0.75
CA LEU A 140 -8.10 -2.56 -0.46
C LEU A 140 -9.12 -2.69 -1.60
N LEU A 141 -9.82 -3.81 -1.69
CA LEU A 141 -10.90 -4.02 -2.64
C LEU A 141 -12.20 -3.24 -2.32
N SER A 142 -12.30 -2.70 -1.10
CA SER A 142 -13.47 -1.93 -0.64
C SER A 142 -13.36 -0.40 -0.83
N ILE A 143 -12.22 0.08 -1.32
CA ILE A 143 -11.89 1.50 -1.55
C ILE A 143 -12.88 2.17 -2.53
#